data_AF-A0A960XM63-F1
#
_entry.id   AF-A0A960XM63-F1
#
_cell.length_a   1.000
_cell.length_b   1.000
_cell.length_c   1.000
_cell.angle_alpha   90.00
_cell.angle_beta   90.00
_cell.angle_gamma   90.00
#
_symmetry.space_group_name_H-M   'P 1'
#
loop_
_entity.id
_entity.type
_entity.pdbx_description
1 polymer ?
#
loop_
_entity_poly.entity_id
_entity_poly.type
_entity_poly.pdbx_seq_one_letter_code
_entity_poly.pdbx_strand_id
1 'polypeptide(L)' 'AKGLQQGRTVMPTRGYLSQSELPVTFGLGTADRIDAIEIRWPNGRIQDPGPLEVDRLHVITEPE' A
#
# COMPACT_ATOMS: atom_id res chain seq x y z
N ALA A 1 -18.15 -10.05 -13.47
CA ALA A 1 -17.38 -8.80 -13.55
C ALA A 1 -15.91 -9.16 -13.38
N LYS A 2 -15.00 -8.71 -14.26
CA LYS A 2 -13.55 -8.93 -14.08
C LYS A 2 -13.11 -8.12 -12.85
N GLY A 3 -12.53 -8.78 -11.84
CA GLY A 3 -11.93 -8.09 -10.71
C GLY A 3 -10.81 -7.16 -11.20
N LEU A 4 -10.71 -5.98 -10.60
CA LEU A 4 -9.65 -5.03 -10.90
C LEU A 4 -8.39 -5.43 -10.13
N GLN A 5 -7.30 -5.73 -10.84
CA GLN A 5 -5.99 -5.94 -10.23
C GLN A 5 -5.12 -4.73 -10.52
N GLN A 6 -4.53 -4.13 -9.49
CA GLN A 6 -3.59 -3.02 -9.61
C GLN A 6 -2.23 -3.43 -9.05
N GLY A 7 -1.16 -3.04 -9.75
CA GLY A 7 0.23 -3.17 -9.29
C GLY A 7 0.91 -1.80 -9.31
N ARG A 8 1.72 -1.54 -8.28
CA ARG A 8 2.52 -0.32 -8.14
C ARG A 8 3.90 -0.69 -7.57
N THR A 9 4.95 -0.07 -8.11
CA THR A 9 6.30 -0.15 -7.57
C THR A 9 6.75 1.27 -7.24
N VAL A 10 7.17 1.50 -6.00
CA VAL A 10 7.74 2.80 -5.58
C VAL A 10 9.25 2.71 -5.63
N MET A 11 9.87 3.64 -6.35
CA MET A 11 11.30 3.87 -6.34
C MET A 11 11.51 5.22 -5.65
N PRO A 12 12.10 5.27 -4.44
CA PRO A 12 12.19 6.52 -3.67
C PRO A 12 13.05 7.59 -4.35
N THR A 13 13.88 7.22 -5.32
CA THR A 13 14.74 8.15 -6.07
C THR A 13 14.69 7.84 -7.56
N ARG A 14 14.57 8.88 -8.38
CA ARG A 14 14.59 8.78 -9.85
C ARG A 14 15.78 9.50 -10.52
N GLY A 15 16.61 10.21 -9.74
CA GLY A 15 17.79 10.95 -10.22
C GLY A 15 18.35 11.90 -9.15
N TYR A 16 19.43 12.62 -9.47
CA TYR A 16 20.01 13.62 -8.57
C TYR A 16 18.98 14.73 -8.26
N LEU A 17 18.76 15.00 -6.96
CA LEU A 17 17.76 15.95 -6.45
C LEU A 17 16.30 15.66 -6.87
N SER A 18 15.95 14.41 -7.22
CA SER A 18 14.58 13.99 -7.54
C SER A 18 14.10 12.87 -6.60
N GLN A 19 13.14 13.17 -5.73
CA GLN A 19 12.50 12.21 -4.82
C GLN A 19 11.07 11.93 -5.26
N SER A 20 10.66 10.66 -5.25
CA SER A 20 9.26 10.28 -5.41
C SER A 20 8.57 10.21 -4.06
N GLU A 21 7.27 10.53 -4.02
CA GLU A 21 6.48 10.34 -2.81
C GLU A 21 6.46 8.85 -2.43
N LEU A 22 6.56 8.59 -1.12
CA LEU A 22 6.54 7.24 -0.57
C LEU A 22 5.14 6.59 -0.49
N PRO A 23 4.04 7.35 -0.26
CA PRO A 23 2.71 6.76 -0.19
C PRO A 23 2.33 5.98 -1.46
N VAL A 24 1.64 4.85 -1.28
CA VAL A 24 1.06 4.08 -2.38
C VAL A 24 -0.45 4.16 -2.28
N THR A 25 -1.06 4.71 -3.33
CA THR A 25 -2.52 4.81 -3.44
C THR A 25 -3.06 3.68 -4.31
N PHE A 26 -3.94 2.86 -3.75
CA PHE A 26 -4.70 1.83 -4.46
C PHE A 26 -6.16 2.27 -4.59
N GLY A 27 -6.64 2.38 -5.82
CA GLY A 27 -8.01 2.84 -6.07
C GLY A 27 -9.00 1.70 -5.89
N LEU A 28 -9.97 1.87 -4.97
CA LEU A 28 -11.01 0.89 -4.68
C LEU A 28 -12.30 1.07 -5.51
N GLY A 29 -12.37 2.13 -6.32
CA GLY A 29 -13.56 2.45 -7.11
C GLY A 29 -14.72 2.89 -6.21
N THR A 30 -15.84 2.18 -6.26
CA THR A 30 -17.02 2.45 -5.42
C THR A 30 -17.08 1.59 -4.16
N ALA A 31 -16.06 0.80 -3.86
CA ALA A 31 -16.02 -0.01 -2.65
C ALA A 31 -15.74 0.89 -1.43
N ASP A 32 -16.55 0.71 -0.39
CA ASP A 32 -16.50 1.45 0.87
C ASP A 32 -15.82 0.68 2.01
N ARG A 33 -15.36 -0.54 1.72
CA ARG A 33 -14.71 -1.43 2.68
C ARG A 33 -13.50 -2.13 2.08
N ILE A 34 -12.50 -2.34 2.92
CA ILE A 34 -11.33 -3.17 2.66
C ILE A 34 -11.55 -4.55 3.28
N ASP A 35 -11.48 -5.62 2.48
CA ASP A 35 -11.68 -6.97 2.98
C ASP A 35 -10.41 -7.57 3.62
N ALA A 36 -9.22 -7.26 3.08
CA ALA A 36 -7.93 -7.70 3.63
C ALA A 36 -6.77 -6.83 3.13
N ILE A 37 -5.71 -6.72 3.95
CA ILE A 37 -4.42 -6.13 3.58
C ILE A 37 -3.32 -7.10 4.03
N GLU A 38 -2.41 -7.42 3.13
CA GLU A 38 -1.21 -8.20 3.44
C GLU A 38 0.02 -7.37 3.07
N ILE A 39 0.92 -7.17 4.04
CA ILE A 39 2.19 -6.48 3.83
C ILE A 39 3.33 -7.47 4.01
N ARG A 40 4.17 -7.60 2.98
CA ARG A 40 5.38 -8.42 2.99
C ARG A 40 6.58 -7.51 3.18
N TRP A 41 7.26 -7.68 4.31
CA TRP A 41 8.43 -6.88 4.68
C TRP A 41 9.74 -7.46 4.13
N PRO A 42 10.82 -6.67 4.02
CA PRO A 42 12.11 -7.13 3.51
C PRO A 42 12.72 -8.28 4.32
N ASN A 43 12.44 -8.37 5.62
CA ASN A 43 12.86 -9.49 6.47
C ASN A 43 12.05 -10.78 6.25
N GLY A 44 11.07 -10.76 5.34
CA GLY A 44 10.19 -11.88 5.02
C GLY A 44 8.95 -11.98 5.91
N ARG A 45 8.77 -11.10 6.91
CA ARG A 45 7.56 -11.08 7.74
C ARG A 45 6.35 -10.67 6.92
N ILE A 46 5.22 -11.25 7.29
CA ILE A 46 3.91 -10.89 6.76
C ILE A 46 3.14 -10.20 7.89
N GLN A 47 2.59 -9.02 7.61
CA GLN A 47 1.76 -8.26 8.54
C GLN A 47 0.38 -8.01 7.93
N ASP A 48 -0.64 -8.33 8.71
CA ASP A 48 -2.01 -7.85 8.50
C ASP A 48 -2.26 -6.71 9.50
N PRO A 49 -2.45 -5.46 9.05
CA PRO A 49 -2.73 -4.32 9.93
C PRO A 49 -4.16 -4.33 10.50
N GLY A 50 -5.01 -5.27 10.08
CA GLY A 50 -6.42 -5.33 10.43
C GLY A 50 -7.29 -4.39 9.59
N PRO A 51 -8.53 -4.12 10.04
CA PRO A 51 -9.46 -3.27 9.32
C PRO A 51 -8.98 -1.83 9.28
N LEU A 52 -8.90 -1.26 8.08
CA LEU A 52 -8.55 0.12 7.83
C LEU A 52 -9.68 0.84 7.10
N GLU A 53 -9.82 2.15 7.34
CA GLU A 53 -10.78 2.99 6.63
C GLU A 53 -10.30 3.24 5.20
N VAL A 54 -11.24 3.25 4.24
CA VAL A 54 -10.99 3.67 2.85
C VAL A 54 -10.71 5.18 2.79
N ASP A 55 -10.10 5.63 1.68
CA ASP A 55 -9.82 7.04 1.40
C ASP A 55 -9.02 7.78 2.50
N ARG A 56 -8.13 7.04 3.18
CA ARG A 56 -7.21 7.59 4.19
C ARG A 56 -5.78 7.15 3.97
N LEU A 57 -4.85 8.00 4.41
CA LEU A 57 -3.44 7.64 4.54
C LEU A 57 -3.25 6.84 5.82
N HIS A 58 -2.75 5.61 5.67
CA HIS A 58 -2.33 4.77 6.78
C HIS A 58 -0.81 4.64 6.78
N VAL A 59 -0.19 4.89 7.93
CA VAL A 59 1.25 4.69 8.14
C VAL A 59 1.41 3.40 8.94
N ILE A 60 2.06 2.41 8.33
CA ILE A 60 2.26 1.10 8.94
C ILE A 60 3.75 0.88 9.07
N THR A 61 4.19 0.55 10.28
CA THR A 61 5.59 0.30 10.60
C THR A 61 5.85 -1.19 10.60
N GLU A 62 6.99 -1.57 10.04
CA GLU A 62 7.49 -2.93 10.12
C GLU A 62 7.59 -3.37 11.59
N PRO A 63 6.98 -4.50 11.97
CA PRO A 63 7.02 -4.98 13.34
C PRO A 63 8.43 -5.54 13.66
N GLU A 64 8.89 -5.30 14.89
CA GLU A 64 10.13 -5.88 15.44
C GLU A 64 10.12 -7.41 15.40
#